data_AF-A0A838B605-F1
#
_entry.id   AF-A0A838B605-F1
#
_cell.length_a   1.000
_cell.length_b   1.000
_cell.length_c   1.000
_cell.angle_alpha   90.00
_cell.angle_beta   90.00
_cell.angle_gamma   90.00
#
_symmetry.space_group_name_H-M   'P 1'
#
loop_
_entity.id
_entity.type
_entity.pdbx_description
1 polymer ?
#
loop_
_entity_poly.entity_id
_entity_poly.type
_entity_poly.pdbx_seq_one_letter_code
_entity_poly.pdbx_strand_id
1 'polypeptide(L)'
;MSPCVDQTEAEIEAYYRTVLLGMNAVVRNTQGHGLVYHVAEVDGTNPARGRVYVKGHGAFYMKHGKNCFHPTGQISLVVPTEEVLQWAKKHPRGEMRYTIFR
;
A
#
# COMPACT_ATOMS: atom_id res chain seq x y z
N MET A 1 9.13 8.88 11.38
CA MET A 1 8.29 7.68 11.58
C MET A 1 7.37 7.55 10.37
N SER A 2 7.04 6.34 9.95
CA SER A 2 6.20 6.04 8.78
C SER A 2 4.75 6.55 8.99
N PRO A 3 4.14 7.29 8.03
CA PRO A 3 2.76 7.80 8.17
C PRO A 3 1.70 6.69 8.25
N CYS A 4 2.02 5.45 7.88
CA CYS A 4 1.13 4.30 8.00
C CYS A 4 1.42 3.40 9.21
N VAL A 5 2.22 3.85 10.19
CA VAL A 5 2.72 3.00 11.29
C VAL A 5 1.60 2.40 12.15
N ASP A 6 0.49 3.11 12.32
CA ASP A 6 -0.64 2.67 13.14
C ASP A 6 -1.72 1.93 12.33
N GLN A 7 -1.56 1.79 11.01
CA GLN A 7 -2.52 1.07 10.19
C GLN A 7 -2.45 -0.44 10.43
N THR A 8 -3.61 -1.03 10.66
CA THR A 8 -3.79 -2.45 10.93
C THR A 8 -4.13 -3.24 9.66
N GLU A 9 -3.90 -4.56 9.68
CA GLU A 9 -4.33 -5.44 8.58
C GLU A 9 -5.85 -5.37 8.37
N ALA A 10 -6.64 -5.18 9.45
CA ALA A 10 -8.09 -5.06 9.38
C ALA A 10 -8.55 -3.78 8.66
N GLU A 11 -7.88 -2.64 8.86
CA GLU A 11 -8.20 -1.39 8.15
C GLU A 11 -7.83 -1.49 6.67
N ILE A 12 -6.68 -2.10 6.36
CA ILE A 12 -6.27 -2.39 4.99
C ILE A 12 -7.32 -3.29 4.32
N GLU A 13 -7.73 -4.35 5.00
CA GLU A 13 -8.75 -5.27 4.49
C GLU A 13 -10.09 -4.58 4.25
N ALA A 14 -10.58 -3.80 5.22
CA ALA A 14 -11.83 -3.07 5.10
C ALA A 14 -11.83 -2.11 3.90
N TYR A 15 -10.72 -1.38 3.69
CA TYR A 15 -10.57 -0.52 2.53
C TYR A 15 -10.56 -1.33 1.23
N TYR A 16 -9.62 -2.25 1.05
CA TYR A 16 -9.42 -2.94 -0.23
C TYR A 16 -10.50 -3.97 -0.58
N ARG A 17 -11.41 -4.32 0.35
CA ARG A 17 -12.62 -5.09 0.01
C ARG A 17 -13.73 -4.25 -0.63
N THR A 18 -13.69 -2.94 -0.48
CA THR A 18 -14.75 -2.02 -0.97
C THR A 18 -14.32 -1.16 -2.16
N VAL A 19 -13.02 -1.19 -2.52
CA VAL A 19 -12.49 -0.40 -3.64
C VAL A 19 -13.09 -0.81 -4.98
N LEU A 20 -13.29 0.20 -5.82
CA LEU A 20 -13.71 0.09 -7.21
C LEU A 20 -12.53 0.41 -8.14
N LEU A 21 -12.69 0.05 -9.42
CA LEU A 21 -11.74 0.42 -10.47
C LEU A 21 -11.56 1.94 -10.51
N GLY A 22 -10.32 2.39 -10.68
CA GLY A 22 -9.95 3.81 -10.72
C GLY A 22 -9.84 4.49 -9.36
N MET A 23 -10.22 3.82 -8.25
CA MET A 23 -9.97 4.36 -6.92
C MET A 23 -8.47 4.34 -6.58
N ASN A 24 -8.07 5.23 -5.68
CA ASN A 24 -6.69 5.29 -5.20
C ASN A 24 -6.31 4.00 -4.46
N ALA A 25 -5.12 3.50 -4.77
CA ALA A 25 -4.37 2.53 -4.01
C ALA A 25 -3.02 3.13 -3.66
N VAL A 26 -2.49 2.79 -2.48
CA VAL A 26 -1.15 3.20 -2.10
C VAL A 26 -0.31 1.98 -1.80
N VAL A 27 0.81 1.87 -2.51
CA VAL A 27 1.81 0.83 -2.32
C VAL A 27 2.98 1.41 -1.54
N ARG A 28 3.22 0.88 -0.34
CA ARG A 28 4.43 1.12 0.44
C ARG A 28 5.54 0.20 -0.05
N ASN A 29 6.69 0.77 -0.36
CA ASN A 29 7.93 0.06 -0.65
C ASN A 29 8.99 0.43 0.39
N THR A 30 9.57 -0.57 1.06
CA THR A 30 10.62 -0.43 2.06
C THR A 30 11.97 -1.01 1.64
N GLN A 31 12.12 -1.40 0.37
CA GLN A 31 13.36 -1.97 -0.17
C GLN A 31 14.53 -0.97 -0.09
N GLY A 32 15.73 -1.50 0.10
CA GLY A 32 16.96 -0.69 0.10
C GLY A 32 17.07 0.33 1.23
N HIS A 33 16.35 0.13 2.35
CA HIS A 33 16.29 1.08 3.48
C HIS A 33 15.70 2.45 3.12
N GLY A 34 14.96 2.55 2.01
CA GLY A 34 14.14 3.70 1.63
C GLY A 34 12.66 3.43 1.90
N LEU A 35 11.90 4.45 2.30
CA LEU A 35 10.43 4.40 2.40
C LEU A 35 9.89 5.18 1.22
N VAL A 36 9.15 4.50 0.36
CA VAL A 36 8.48 5.11 -0.79
C VAL A 36 7.01 4.75 -0.73
N TYR A 37 6.14 5.71 -1.00
CA TYR A 37 4.73 5.45 -1.25
C TYR A 37 4.42 5.77 -2.70
N HIS A 38 3.94 4.77 -3.43
CA HIS A 38 3.43 4.95 -4.77
C HIS A 38 1.91 5.09 -4.70
N VAL A 39 1.41 6.26 -5.09
CA VAL A 39 -0.02 6.50 -5.28
C VAL A 39 -0.38 6.07 -6.70
N ALA A 40 -1.26 5.10 -6.81
CA ALA A 40 -1.69 4.52 -8.08
C ALA A 40 -3.20 4.24 -8.05
N GLU A 41 -3.71 3.68 -9.14
CA GLU A 41 -5.13 3.33 -9.28
C GLU A 41 -5.31 1.82 -9.13
N VAL A 42 -6.46 1.42 -8.58
CA VAL A 42 -6.97 0.05 -8.69
C VAL A 42 -7.36 -0.22 -10.15
N ASP A 43 -6.75 -1.22 -10.78
CA ASP A 43 -7.02 -1.61 -12.17
C ASP A 43 -7.75 -2.97 -12.28
N GLY A 44 -7.99 -3.65 -11.15
CA GLY A 44 -8.71 -4.90 -11.10
C GLY A 44 -9.04 -5.35 -9.67
N THR A 45 -10.06 -6.19 -9.53
CA THR A 45 -10.32 -6.95 -8.29
C THR A 45 -10.67 -8.39 -8.62
N ASN A 46 -10.32 -9.32 -7.72
CA ASN A 46 -10.77 -10.71 -7.76
C ASN A 46 -11.16 -11.13 -6.33
N PRO A 47 -12.42 -10.86 -5.93
CA PRO A 47 -12.91 -11.17 -4.58
C PRO A 47 -12.85 -12.67 -4.25
N ALA A 48 -13.09 -13.55 -5.24
CA ALA A 48 -13.03 -15.00 -5.05
C ALA A 48 -11.64 -15.49 -4.61
N ARG A 49 -10.58 -14.77 -4.98
CA ARG A 49 -9.20 -15.02 -4.53
C ARG A 49 -8.71 -14.04 -3.46
N GLY A 50 -9.57 -13.10 -3.04
CA GLY A 50 -9.22 -12.04 -2.11
C GLY A 50 -8.09 -11.14 -2.60
N ARG A 51 -8.07 -10.79 -3.90
CA ARG A 51 -7.00 -10.01 -4.53
C ARG A 51 -7.49 -8.69 -5.09
N VAL A 52 -6.66 -7.67 -4.96
CA VAL A 52 -6.76 -6.39 -5.68
C VAL A 52 -5.55 -6.25 -6.60
N TYR A 53 -5.75 -5.63 -7.75
CA TYR A 53 -4.72 -5.33 -8.72
C TYR A 53 -4.51 -3.82 -8.76
N VAL A 54 -3.25 -3.41 -8.69
CA VAL A 54 -2.83 -2.02 -8.68
C VAL A 54 -1.99 -1.74 -9.91
N LYS A 55 -2.37 -0.68 -10.63
CA LYS A 55 -1.74 -0.28 -11.89
C LYS A 55 -0.24 -0.08 -11.70
N GLY A 56 0.56 -0.82 -12.47
CA GLY A 56 2.02 -0.77 -12.41
C GLY A 56 2.67 -1.49 -11.22
N HIS A 57 1.88 -2.08 -10.31
CA HIS A 57 2.37 -2.74 -9.09
C HIS A 57 1.90 -4.19 -8.91
N GLY A 58 0.93 -4.64 -9.72
CA GLY A 58 0.50 -6.03 -9.76
C GLY A 58 -0.51 -6.39 -8.67
N ALA A 59 -0.50 -7.65 -8.24
CA ALA A 59 -1.54 -8.21 -7.37
C ALA A 59 -1.16 -8.22 -5.89
N PHE A 60 -2.14 -7.93 -5.04
CA PHE A 60 -2.02 -7.88 -3.58
C PHE A 60 -3.18 -8.61 -2.91
N TYR A 61 -2.92 -9.22 -1.76
CA TYR A 61 -3.96 -9.81 -0.94
C TYR A 61 -4.75 -8.72 -0.20
N MET A 62 -6.06 -8.67 -0.40
CA MET A 62 -6.94 -7.70 0.28
C MET A 62 -6.85 -7.84 1.81
N LYS A 63 -6.77 -9.07 2.33
CA LYS A 63 -6.82 -9.37 3.77
C LYS A 63 -5.72 -8.73 4.64
N HIS A 64 -4.57 -8.39 4.05
CA HIS A 64 -3.43 -7.82 4.80
C HIS A 64 -2.51 -6.96 3.92
N GLY A 65 -2.92 -6.66 2.69
CA GLY A 65 -2.17 -5.82 1.76
C GLY A 65 -0.85 -6.36 1.23
N LYS A 66 -0.42 -7.60 1.53
CA LYS A 66 0.90 -8.09 1.08
C LYS A 66 0.87 -8.36 -0.41
N ASN A 67 1.96 -8.02 -1.10
CA ASN A 67 2.11 -8.36 -2.51
C ASN A 67 2.10 -9.88 -2.71
N CYS A 68 1.39 -10.36 -3.73
CA CYS A 68 1.25 -11.80 -3.99
C CYS A 68 2.56 -12.49 -4.41
N PHE A 69 3.53 -11.72 -4.92
CA PHE A 69 4.81 -12.23 -5.44
C PHE A 69 6.00 -11.85 -4.56
N HIS A 70 5.83 -10.89 -3.65
CA HIS A 70 6.86 -10.44 -2.69
C HIS A 70 6.31 -10.48 -1.26
N PRO A 71 6.15 -11.67 -0.67
CA PRO A 71 5.41 -11.84 0.59
C PRO A 71 6.16 -11.37 1.84
N THR A 72 7.43 -10.98 1.72
CA THR A 72 8.28 -10.51 2.83
C THR A 72 7.80 -9.21 3.47
N GLY A 73 6.77 -8.56 2.91
CA GLY A 73 6.16 -7.35 3.46
C GLY A 73 6.90 -6.06 3.10
N GLN A 74 7.99 -6.15 2.34
CA GLN A 74 8.71 -4.98 1.83
C GLN A 74 7.90 -4.18 0.81
N ILE A 75 6.99 -4.85 0.09
CA ILE A 75 6.03 -4.22 -0.81
C ILE A 75 4.64 -4.61 -0.30
N SER A 76 3.89 -3.63 0.19
CA SER A 76 2.56 -3.85 0.76
C SER A 76 1.64 -2.68 0.48
N LEU A 77 0.34 -2.95 0.45
CA LEU A 77 -0.68 -1.93 0.46
C LEU A 77 -0.79 -1.28 1.82
N VAL A 78 -1.19 -0.01 1.79
CA VAL A 78 -1.64 0.77 2.93
C VAL A 78 -2.95 1.46 2.55
N VAL A 79 -3.73 1.88 3.54
CA VAL A 79 -4.91 2.73 3.33
C VAL A 79 -4.43 4.11 2.84
N PRO A 80 -5.03 4.67 1.78
CA PRO A 80 -4.73 6.02 1.27
C PRO A 80 -5.24 7.14 2.19
N THR A 81 -4.78 7.17 3.44
CA THR A 81 -5.13 8.26 4.38
C THR A 81 -4.52 9.57 3.93
N GLU A 82 -5.09 10.70 4.36
CA GLU A 82 -4.61 12.03 4.00
C GLU A 82 -3.12 12.20 4.35
N GLU A 83 -2.67 11.69 5.50
CA GLU A 83 -1.27 11.73 5.94
C GLU A 83 -0.34 11.00 4.97
N VAL A 84 -0.73 9.82 4.51
CA VAL A 84 0.03 9.02 3.53
C VAL A 84 0.09 9.74 2.18
N LEU A 85 -1.04 10.29 1.71
CA LEU A 85 -1.12 11.00 0.44
C LEU A 85 -0.28 12.29 0.45
N GLN A 86 -0.34 13.08 1.53
CA GLN A 86 0.47 14.28 1.69
C GLN A 86 1.95 13.94 1.80
N TRP A 87 2.30 12.87 2.51
CA TRP A 87 3.69 12.43 2.61
C TRP A 87 4.23 12.03 1.24
N ALA A 88 3.47 11.23 0.47
CA ALA A 88 3.87 10.80 -0.88
C ALA A 88 4.08 12.00 -1.83
N LYS A 89 3.22 13.01 -1.74
CA LYS A 89 3.34 14.26 -2.50
C LYS A 89 4.60 15.06 -2.13
N LYS A 90 4.95 15.12 -0.85
CA LYS A 90 6.15 15.83 -0.34
C LYS A 90 7.45 15.08 -0.65
N HIS A 91 7.40 13.74 -0.73
CA HIS A 91 8.57 12.88 -0.93
C HIS A 91 8.36 11.94 -2.13
N PRO A 92 8.29 12.47 -3.36
CA PRO A 92 7.96 11.66 -4.55
C PRO A 92 9.00 10.58 -4.88
N ARG A 93 10.23 10.70 -4.35
CA ARG A 93 11.31 9.69 -4.47
C ARG A 93 11.51 8.89 -3.19
N GLY A 94 10.64 9.08 -2.20
CA GLY A 94 10.78 8.53 -0.87
C GLY A 94 11.86 9.21 -0.02
N GLU A 95 12.12 8.60 1.14
CA GLU A 95 13.07 9.08 2.14
C GLU A 95 13.86 7.91 2.74
N MET A 96 15.12 8.16 3.10
CA MET A 96 16.00 7.20 3.78
C MET A 96 15.92 7.40 5.30
N ARG A 97 16.43 6.43 6.09
CA ARG A 97 16.54 6.53 7.56
C ARG A 97 15.20 6.80 8.27
N TYR A 98 14.16 6.10 7.86
CA TYR A 98 12.85 6.12 8.50
C TYR A 98 12.69 4.94 9.47
N THR A 99 11.69 5.05 10.35
CA THR A 99 11.25 3.94 11.21
C THR A 99 9.84 3.54 10.79
N ILE A 100 9.65 2.27 10.40
CA ILE A 100 8.32 1.64 10.17
C ILE A 100 7.78 0.93 11.41
N PHE A 101 8.62 0.80 12.44
CA PHE A 101 8.22 0.29 13.74
C PHE A 101 7.93 1.47 14.67
N ARG A 102 7.00 1.27 15.58
CA ARG A 102 6.76 2.19 16.69
C ARG A 102 7.83 2.01 17.76
#